data_AF-A0A7W7RJR1-F1
#
_entry.id   AF-A0A7W7RJR1-F1
#
_cell.length_a   1.000
_cell.length_b   1.000
_cell.length_c   1.000
_cell.angle_alpha   90.00
_cell.angle_beta   90.00
_cell.angle_gamma   90.00
#
_symmetry.space_group_name_H-M   'P 1'
#
loop_
_entity.id
_entity.type
_entity.pdbx_description
1 polymer ?
#
loop_
_entity_poly.entity_id
_entity_poly.type
_entity_poly.pdbx_seq_one_letter_code
_entity_poly.pdbx_strand_id
1 'polypeptide(L)'
;MKKILKNKRLRAALAWLVIGVTAFFFARSLIGNWQRLEEVDLSVNGWSVLAVLLFAGAVASSGLLWGDILNRLSSDKKIHAAEAVRVHIMSWLLKYIPGQAGSFLSKLGWGIKHGYSKKLVSITFIYENAFLLLASIIGSLPVIALLFRDQFAEGLSMFAPLLLAVPLLFFCRKTCFITR
;
A
#
# COMPACT_ATOMS: atom_id res chain seq x y z
N MET A 1 1.55 -11.70 23.83
CA MET A 1 2.02 -11.03 22.59
C MET A 1 2.62 -9.63 22.76
N LYS A 2 2.03 -8.69 23.53
CA LYS A 2 2.57 -7.31 23.68
C LYS A 2 4.02 -7.20 24.17
N LYS A 3 4.52 -8.17 24.95
CA LYS A 3 5.89 -8.16 25.50
C LYS A 3 6.96 -8.51 24.46
N ILE A 4 6.61 -9.33 23.46
CA ILE A 4 7.50 -9.80 22.38
C ILE A 4 7.82 -8.65 21.41
N LEU A 5 6.83 -7.81 21.08
CA LEU A 5 6.98 -6.68 20.16
C LEU A 5 7.74 -5.46 20.75
N LYS A 6 7.97 -5.43 22.07
CA LYS A 6 8.63 -4.28 22.74
C LYS A 6 10.17 -4.37 22.67
N ASN A 7 10.72 -5.57 22.43
CA ASN A 7 12.16 -5.77 22.38
C ASN A 7 12.70 -5.43 20.98
N LYS A 8 13.36 -4.27 20.84
CA LYS A 8 13.91 -3.76 19.56
C LYS A 8 14.81 -4.79 18.87
N ARG A 9 15.57 -5.58 19.64
CA ARG A 9 16.46 -6.63 19.11
C ARG A 9 15.67 -7.80 18.52
N LEU A 10 14.61 -8.25 19.18
CA LEU A 10 13.76 -9.33 18.67
C LEU A 10 13.01 -8.92 17.40
N ARG A 11 12.52 -7.67 17.33
CA ARG A 11 11.91 -7.13 16.11
C ARG A 11 12.91 -7.08 14.96
N ALA A 12 14.14 -6.63 15.21
CA ALA A 12 15.19 -6.62 14.21
C ALA A 12 15.58 -8.04 13.77
N ALA A 13 15.71 -8.98 14.71
CA ALA A 13 16.00 -10.38 14.42
C ALA A 13 14.89 -11.03 13.58
N LEU A 14 13.61 -10.79 13.91
CA LEU A 14 12.48 -11.26 13.10
C LEU A 14 12.47 -10.62 11.72
N ALA A 15 12.77 -9.33 11.60
CA ALA A 15 12.86 -8.67 10.29
C ALA A 15 13.98 -9.28 9.43
N TRP A 16 15.17 -9.49 10.01
CA TRP A 16 16.28 -10.14 9.34
C TRP A 16 16.00 -11.60 8.99
N LEU A 17 15.29 -12.33 9.85
CA LEU A 17 14.83 -13.69 9.57
C LEU A 17 13.89 -13.70 8.37
N VAL A 18 12.88 -12.82 8.34
CA VAL A 18 11.94 -12.71 7.22
C VAL A 18 12.69 -12.38 5.93
N ILE A 19 13.59 -11.38 5.97
CA ILE A 19 14.43 -11.02 4.81
C ILE A 19 15.26 -12.22 4.33
N GLY A 20 15.93 -12.92 5.25
CA GLY A 20 16.77 -14.07 4.92
C GLY A 20 15.98 -15.23 4.35
N VAL A 21 14.83 -15.56 4.93
CA VAL A 21 13.92 -16.60 4.44
C VAL A 21 13.39 -16.25 3.06
N THR A 22 12.90 -15.01 2.86
CA THR A 22 12.44 -14.54 1.55
C THR A 22 13.56 -14.58 0.52
N ALA A 23 14.76 -14.10 0.86
CA ALA A 23 15.92 -14.11 -0.03
C ALA A 23 16.34 -15.55 -0.39
N PHE A 24 16.32 -16.47 0.56
CA PHE A 24 16.64 -17.88 0.32
C PHE A 24 15.63 -18.53 -0.64
N PHE A 25 14.33 -18.38 -0.39
CA PHE A 25 13.30 -18.93 -1.27
C PHE A 25 13.31 -18.27 -2.65
N PHE A 26 13.53 -16.96 -2.70
CA PHE A 26 13.70 -16.23 -3.96
C PHE A 26 14.90 -16.76 -4.75
N ALA A 27 16.09 -16.87 -4.14
CA ALA A 27 17.29 -17.38 -4.80
C ALA A 27 17.12 -18.83 -5.26
N ARG A 28 16.55 -19.70 -4.40
CA ARG A 28 16.26 -21.09 -4.76
C ARG A 28 15.30 -21.19 -5.95
N SER A 29 14.24 -20.39 -5.94
CA SER A 29 13.27 -20.35 -7.04
C SER A 29 13.91 -19.80 -8.33
N LEU A 30 14.73 -18.76 -8.21
CA LEU A 30 15.42 -18.14 -9.33
C LEU A 30 16.41 -19.11 -9.99
N ILE A 31 17.23 -19.82 -9.21
CA ILE A 31 18.17 -20.84 -9.72
C ILE A 31 17.42 -21.98 -10.38
N GLY A 32 16.35 -22.50 -9.74
CA GLY A 32 15.56 -23.60 -10.27
C GLY A 32 14.77 -23.28 -11.55
N ASN A 33 14.54 -21.99 -11.83
CA ASN A 33 13.80 -21.53 -13.00
C ASN A 33 14.64 -20.64 -13.92
N TRP A 34 15.96 -20.61 -13.76
CA TRP A 34 16.84 -19.70 -14.52
C TRP A 34 16.72 -19.91 -16.03
N GLN A 35 16.72 -21.17 -16.47
CA GLN A 35 16.58 -21.53 -17.89
C GLN A 35 15.25 -21.05 -18.50
N ARG A 36 14.15 -21.08 -17.72
CA ARG A 36 12.84 -20.57 -18.19
C ARG A 36 12.82 -19.06 -18.37
N LEU A 37 13.66 -18.32 -17.66
CA LEU A 37 13.75 -16.86 -17.77
C LEU A 37 14.45 -16.43 -19.05
N GLU A 38 15.40 -17.22 -19.55
CA GLU A 38 16.09 -16.96 -20.83
C GLU A 38 15.14 -17.06 -22.03
N GLU A 39 14.06 -17.84 -21.90
CA GLU A 39 13.01 -17.99 -22.92
C GLU A 39 11.96 -16.86 -22.89
N VAL A 40 11.95 -16.02 -21.86
CA VAL A 40 11.00 -14.90 -21.75
C VAL A 40 11.49 -13.75 -22.62
N ASP A 41 10.69 -13.39 -23.63
CA ASP A 41 10.94 -12.21 -24.44
C ASP A 41 10.71 -10.93 -23.60
N LEU A 42 11.80 -10.23 -23.29
CA LEU A 42 11.80 -8.95 -22.58
C LEU A 42 11.80 -7.75 -23.54
N SER A 43 11.51 -7.99 -24.83
CA SER A 43 11.43 -6.92 -25.83
C SER A 43 10.35 -5.89 -25.46
N VAL A 44 10.65 -4.62 -25.75
CA VAL A 44 9.66 -3.55 -25.62
C VAL A 44 8.66 -3.68 -26.75
N ASN A 45 7.44 -4.11 -26.42
CA ASN A 45 6.34 -4.22 -27.36
C ASN A 45 5.22 -3.20 -27.02
N GLY A 46 4.16 -3.18 -27.83
CA GLY A 46 3.03 -2.27 -27.62
C GLY A 46 2.35 -2.43 -26.24
N TRP A 47 2.34 -3.64 -25.68
CA TRP A 47 1.80 -3.89 -24.33
C TRP A 47 2.68 -3.29 -23.25
N SER A 48 4.00 -3.34 -23.41
CA SER A 48 4.94 -2.68 -22.49
C SER A 48 4.69 -1.17 -22.46
N VAL A 49 4.50 -0.54 -23.62
CA VAL A 49 4.16 0.90 -23.71
C VAL A 49 2.82 1.18 -23.05
N LEU A 50 1.79 0.39 -23.34
CA LEU A 50 0.47 0.55 -22.75
C LEU A 50 0.51 0.40 -21.22
N ALA A 51 1.25 -0.58 -20.70
CA ALA A 51 1.42 -0.79 -19.27
C ALA A 51 2.05 0.43 -18.58
N VAL A 52 3.09 1.01 -19.19
CA VAL A 52 3.73 2.25 -18.68
C VAL A 52 2.75 3.42 -18.69
N LEU A 53 1.98 3.60 -19.76
CA LEU A 53 0.98 4.67 -19.85
C LEU A 53 -0.13 4.51 -18.83
N LEU A 54 -0.66 3.30 -18.65
CA LEU A 54 -1.67 3.00 -17.64
C LEU A 54 -1.13 3.22 -16.23
N PHE A 55 0.11 2.81 -15.96
CA PHE A 55 0.76 3.05 -14.68
C PHE A 55 0.96 4.54 -14.40
N ALA A 56 1.47 5.30 -15.36
CA ALA A 56 1.63 6.75 -15.25
C ALA A 56 0.27 7.45 -15.00
N GLY A 57 -0.77 7.04 -15.74
CA GLY A 57 -2.13 7.51 -15.54
C GLY A 57 -2.69 7.18 -14.16
N ALA A 58 -2.41 5.98 -13.63
CA ALA A 58 -2.82 5.58 -12.29
C ALA A 58 -2.14 6.40 -11.19
N VAL A 59 -0.84 6.71 -11.34
CA VAL A 59 -0.12 7.57 -10.39
C VAL A 59 -0.66 9.00 -10.43
N ALA A 60 -0.91 9.55 -11.62
CA ALA A 60 -1.48 10.88 -11.78
C ALA A 60 -2.90 10.97 -11.20
N SER A 61 -3.76 9.98 -11.48
CA SER A 61 -5.12 9.94 -10.94
C SER A 61 -5.13 9.82 -9.41
N SER A 62 -4.21 9.06 -8.81
CA SER A 62 -4.03 9.02 -7.36
C SER A 62 -3.64 10.39 -6.77
N GLY A 63 -2.84 11.16 -7.51
CA GLY A 63 -2.52 12.55 -7.14
C GLY A 63 -3.72 13.48 -7.17
N LEU A 64 -4.56 13.38 -8.20
CA LEU A 64 -5.81 14.14 -8.30
C LEU A 64 -6.77 13.80 -7.16
N LEU A 65 -6.95 12.50 -6.86
CA LEU A 65 -7.80 12.05 -5.76
C LEU A 65 -7.29 12.55 -4.41
N TRP A 66 -5.99 12.51 -4.16
CA TRP A 66 -5.42 13.09 -2.94
C TRP A 66 -5.71 14.60 -2.85
N GLY A 67 -5.55 15.34 -3.95
CA GLY A 67 -5.89 16.76 -4.01
C GLY A 67 -7.36 17.05 -3.71
N ASP A 68 -8.26 16.21 -4.24
CA ASP A 68 -9.70 16.31 -3.96
C ASP A 68 -10.01 16.04 -2.49
N ILE A 69 -9.39 15.02 -1.88
CA ILE A 69 -9.53 14.73 -0.44
C ILE A 69 -9.06 15.94 0.39
N LEU A 70 -7.91 16.52 0.05
CA LEU A 70 -7.37 17.69 0.74
C LEU A 70 -8.32 18.90 0.61
N ASN A 71 -8.86 19.14 -0.59
CA ASN A 71 -9.79 20.23 -0.84
C ASN A 71 -11.14 20.07 -0.15
N ARG A 72 -11.66 18.84 -0.03
CA ARG A 72 -12.91 18.55 0.69
C ARG A 72 -12.77 18.73 2.19
N LEU A 73 -11.60 18.46 2.74
CA LEU A 73 -11.33 18.55 4.17
C LEU A 73 -10.73 19.90 4.59
N SER A 74 -10.36 20.76 3.64
CA SER A 74 -9.87 22.12 3.90
C SER A 74 -11.00 23.13 3.74
N SER A 75 -11.17 23.98 4.74
CA SER A 75 -12.19 25.04 4.72
C SER A 75 -11.77 26.28 3.94
N ASP A 76 -10.48 26.62 3.97
CA ASP A 76 -10.02 27.97 3.60
C ASP A 76 -9.10 28.00 2.37
N LYS A 77 -8.52 26.85 1.98
CA LYS A 77 -7.49 26.78 0.94
C LYS A 77 -7.72 25.62 0.00
N LYS A 78 -7.56 25.86 -1.30
CA LYS A 78 -7.66 24.82 -2.33
C LYS A 78 -6.33 24.63 -3.06
N ILE A 79 -5.95 23.37 -3.23
CA ILE A 79 -4.85 22.96 -4.10
C ILE A 79 -5.38 22.80 -5.53
N HIS A 80 -4.62 23.31 -6.50
CA HIS A 80 -4.92 23.10 -7.91
C HIS A 80 -4.54 21.68 -8.34
N ALA A 81 -5.26 21.11 -9.32
CA ALA A 81 -5.09 19.74 -9.77
C ALA A 81 -3.63 19.41 -10.18
N ALA A 82 -3.00 20.25 -11.00
CA ALA A 82 -1.62 20.04 -11.44
C ALA A 82 -0.63 20.03 -10.27
N GLU A 83 -0.85 20.88 -9.26
CA GLU A 83 -0.01 20.91 -8.08
C GLU A 83 -0.22 19.67 -7.20
N ALA A 84 -1.45 19.19 -7.07
CA ALA A 84 -1.75 17.94 -6.36
C ALA A 84 -1.02 16.75 -6.98
N VAL A 85 -1.04 16.63 -8.31
CA VAL A 85 -0.31 15.60 -9.05
C VAL A 85 1.19 15.72 -8.83
N ARG A 86 1.76 16.92 -8.96
CA ARG A 86 3.20 17.17 -8.75
C ARG A 86 3.63 16.73 -7.35
N VAL A 87 2.90 17.15 -6.31
CA VAL A 87 3.19 16.80 -4.92
C VAL A 87 3.07 15.30 -4.70
N HIS A 88 2.04 14.68 -5.29
CA HIS A 88 1.86 13.23 -5.20
C HIS A 88 3.02 12.48 -5.82
N ILE A 89 3.43 12.80 -7.05
CA ILE A 89 4.55 12.13 -7.73
C ILE A 89 5.85 12.27 -6.91
N MET A 90 6.16 13.46 -6.41
CA MET A 90 7.33 13.67 -5.55
C MET A 90 7.27 12.83 -4.28
N SER A 91 6.11 12.80 -3.62
CA SER A 91 5.92 11.96 -2.44
C SER A 91 6.01 10.47 -2.75
N TRP A 92 5.64 10.05 -3.96
CA TRP A 92 5.70 8.66 -4.39
C TRP A 92 7.13 8.22 -4.66
N LEU A 93 7.97 9.08 -5.25
CA LEU A 93 9.40 8.81 -5.40
C LEU A 93 10.11 8.65 -4.04
N LEU A 94 9.73 9.45 -3.05
CA LEU A 94 10.24 9.33 -1.67
C LEU A 94 9.79 8.04 -0.95
N LYS A 95 8.83 7.27 -1.52
CA LYS A 95 8.54 5.91 -1.02
C LYS A 95 9.70 4.95 -1.24
N TYR A 96 10.59 5.20 -2.19
CA TYR A 96 11.70 4.28 -2.45
C TYR A 96 12.83 4.47 -1.42
N ILE A 97 13.07 5.69 -0.94
CA ILE A 97 14.07 6.00 0.09
C ILE A 97 13.59 7.25 0.85
N PRO A 98 13.17 7.22 2.14
CA PRO A 98 13.26 6.15 3.15
C PRO A 98 11.97 5.32 3.38
N GLY A 99 11.20 5.00 2.34
CA GLY A 99 9.96 4.23 2.50
C GLY A 99 8.71 5.10 2.65
N GLN A 100 7.64 4.51 3.20
CA GLN A 100 6.37 5.21 3.43
C GLN A 100 6.50 6.46 4.32
N ALA A 101 7.49 6.47 5.23
CA ALA A 101 7.82 7.65 6.03
C ALA A 101 8.26 8.83 5.15
N GLY A 102 9.03 8.57 4.08
CA GLY A 102 9.45 9.60 3.12
C GLY A 102 8.27 10.26 2.42
N SER A 103 7.35 9.43 1.94
CA SER A 103 6.13 9.91 1.29
C SER A 103 5.26 10.76 2.20
N PHE A 104 5.08 10.32 3.45
CA PHE A 104 4.37 11.09 4.45
C PHE A 104 5.05 12.42 4.76
N LEU A 105 6.36 12.41 5.04
CA LEU A 105 7.12 13.61 5.38
C LEU A 105 7.15 14.62 4.22
N SER A 106 7.20 14.15 2.96
CA SER A 106 7.11 14.99 1.77
C SER A 106 5.81 15.79 1.75
N LYS A 107 4.67 15.11 1.90
CA LYS A 107 3.35 15.77 1.87
C LYS A 107 3.16 16.66 3.08
N LEU A 108 3.60 16.21 4.26
CA LEU A 108 3.55 17.00 5.49
C LEU A 108 4.37 18.27 5.37
N GLY A 109 5.60 18.18 4.88
CA GLY A 109 6.50 19.32 4.66
C GLY A 109 5.93 20.31 3.64
N TRP A 110 5.44 19.81 2.50
CA TRP A 110 4.75 20.65 1.51
C TRP A 110 3.52 21.32 2.12
N GLY A 111 2.66 20.57 2.82
CA GLY A 111 1.42 21.09 3.38
C GLY A 111 1.65 22.17 4.43
N ILE A 112 2.61 21.98 5.34
CA ILE A 112 2.99 23.00 6.32
C ILE A 112 3.49 24.27 5.62
N LYS A 113 4.34 24.14 4.58
CA LYS A 113 4.85 25.28 3.81
C LYS A 113 3.75 26.10 3.13
N HIS A 114 2.64 25.45 2.75
CA HIS A 114 1.46 26.10 2.15
C HIS A 114 0.40 26.48 3.20
N GLY A 115 0.73 26.33 4.49
CA GLY A 115 -0.09 26.71 5.62
C GLY A 115 -1.33 25.82 5.81
N TYR A 116 -1.26 24.55 5.42
CA TYR A 116 -2.18 23.52 5.87
C TYR A 116 -1.76 23.00 7.26
N SER A 117 -2.74 22.60 8.08
CA SER A 117 -2.43 22.04 9.39
C SER A 117 -1.82 20.64 9.27
N LYS A 118 -0.89 20.31 10.17
CA LYS A 118 -0.27 18.96 10.24
C LYS A 118 -1.31 17.85 10.34
N LYS A 119 -2.37 18.10 11.12
CA LYS A 119 -3.49 17.17 11.33
C LYS A 119 -4.23 16.89 10.03
N LEU A 120 -4.60 17.92 9.28
CA LEU A 120 -5.30 17.79 8.01
C LEU A 120 -4.49 16.96 7.01
N VAL A 121 -3.22 17.31 6.79
CA VAL A 121 -2.36 16.58 5.85
C VAL A 121 -2.20 15.12 6.27
N SER A 122 -2.03 14.85 7.57
CA SER A 122 -1.92 13.49 8.08
C SER A 122 -3.17 12.65 7.83
N ILE A 123 -4.34 13.23 8.06
CA ILE A 123 -5.63 12.56 7.80
C ILE A 123 -5.76 12.26 6.30
N THR A 124 -5.44 13.21 5.42
CA THR A 124 -5.54 13.00 3.96
C THR A 124 -4.59 11.90 3.47
N PHE A 125 -3.40 11.78 4.06
CA PHE A 125 -2.45 10.71 3.75
C PHE A 125 -2.95 9.33 4.21
N ILE A 126 -3.63 9.26 5.36
CA ILE A 126 -4.27 8.02 5.83
C ILE A 126 -5.38 7.61 4.86
N TYR A 127 -6.26 8.55 4.48
CA TYR A 127 -7.32 8.28 3.52
C TYR A 127 -6.79 7.81 2.17
N GLU A 128 -5.76 8.45 1.64
CA GLU A 128 -5.08 8.03 0.41
C GLU A 128 -4.65 6.56 0.46
N ASN A 129 -3.92 6.16 1.51
CA ASN A 129 -3.44 4.77 1.62
C ASN A 129 -4.59 3.79 1.87
N ALA A 130 -5.63 4.19 2.62
CA ALA A 130 -6.82 3.38 2.82
C ALA A 130 -7.59 3.16 1.51
N PHE A 131 -7.79 4.21 0.71
CA PHE A 131 -8.46 4.11 -0.58
C PHE A 131 -7.64 3.33 -1.60
N LEU A 132 -6.32 3.50 -1.63
CA LEU A 132 -5.44 2.68 -2.47
C LEU A 132 -5.53 1.19 -2.10
N LEU A 133 -5.55 0.87 -0.81
CA LEU A 133 -5.71 -0.52 -0.34
C LEU A 133 -7.09 -1.08 -0.74
N LEU A 134 -8.16 -0.33 -0.52
CA LEU A 134 -9.51 -0.75 -0.90
C LEU A 134 -9.63 -0.94 -2.41
N ALA A 135 -9.13 0.01 -3.21
CA ALA A 135 -9.11 -0.09 -4.66
C ALA A 135 -8.30 -1.31 -5.13
N SER A 136 -7.16 -1.59 -4.50
CA SER A 136 -6.35 -2.76 -4.80
C SER A 136 -7.07 -4.07 -4.47
N ILE A 137 -7.79 -4.14 -3.35
CA ILE A 137 -8.55 -5.35 -2.97
C ILE A 137 -9.73 -5.53 -3.93
N ILE A 138 -10.54 -4.49 -4.12
CA ILE A 138 -11.73 -4.53 -4.99
C ILE A 138 -11.33 -4.85 -6.43
N GLY A 139 -10.24 -4.27 -6.93
CA GLY A 139 -9.75 -4.51 -8.28
C GLY A 139 -9.10 -5.88 -8.47
N SER A 140 -8.39 -6.40 -7.47
CA SER A 140 -7.72 -7.71 -7.58
C SER A 140 -8.66 -8.90 -7.38
N LEU A 141 -9.73 -8.75 -6.60
CA LEU A 141 -10.67 -9.85 -6.31
C LEU A 141 -11.24 -10.51 -7.58
N PRO A 142 -11.80 -9.79 -8.57
CA PRO A 142 -12.30 -10.41 -9.80
C PRO A 142 -11.20 -11.09 -10.60
N VAL A 143 -10.01 -10.49 -10.70
CA VAL A 143 -8.88 -11.05 -11.44
C VAL A 143 -8.45 -12.37 -10.82
N ILE A 144 -8.31 -12.41 -9.49
CA ILE A 144 -7.93 -13.62 -8.78
C ILE A 144 -9.04 -14.68 -8.90
N ALA A 145 -10.30 -14.29 -8.72
CA ALA A 145 -11.44 -15.22 -8.80
C ALA A 145 -11.60 -15.83 -10.21
N LEU A 146 -11.30 -15.07 -11.27
CA LEU A 146 -11.39 -15.54 -12.65
C LEU A 146 -10.20 -16.41 -13.06
N LEU A 147 -8.97 -16.01 -12.72
CA LEU A 147 -7.76 -16.68 -13.18
C LEU A 147 -7.32 -17.84 -12.29
N PHE A 148 -7.65 -17.80 -11.01
CA PHE A 148 -7.19 -18.76 -9.99
C PHE A 148 -8.36 -19.38 -9.25
N ARG A 149 -9.45 -19.70 -9.96
CA ARG A 149 -10.74 -20.11 -9.37
C ARG A 149 -10.61 -21.20 -8.31
N ASP A 150 -9.83 -22.24 -8.60
CA ASP A 150 -9.65 -23.39 -7.70
C ASP A 150 -8.79 -23.03 -6.48
N GLN A 151 -7.68 -22.31 -6.68
CA GLN A 151 -6.83 -21.86 -5.56
C GLN A 151 -7.50 -20.77 -4.71
N PHE A 152 -8.39 -19.98 -5.31
CA PHE A 152 -9.12 -18.93 -4.62
C PHE A 152 -10.13 -19.52 -3.62
N ALA A 153 -10.85 -20.59 -3.99
CA ALA A 153 -11.78 -21.26 -3.10
C ALA A 153 -11.05 -21.90 -1.90
N GLU A 154 -9.94 -22.59 -2.14
CA GLU A 154 -9.10 -23.17 -1.09
C GLU A 154 -8.50 -22.10 -0.17
N GLY A 155 -7.92 -21.04 -0.75
CA GLY A 155 -7.35 -19.92 -0.02
C GLY A 155 -8.40 -19.19 0.83
N LEU A 156 -9.59 -18.95 0.29
CA LEU A 156 -10.68 -18.32 1.03
C LEU A 156 -11.10 -19.17 2.23
N SER A 157 -11.16 -20.51 2.08
CA SER A 157 -11.46 -21.42 3.19
C SER A 157 -10.39 -21.36 4.30
N MET A 158 -9.11 -21.22 3.92
CA MET A 158 -7.98 -21.15 4.84
C MET A 158 -7.92 -19.82 5.61
N PHE A 159 -8.26 -18.70 4.96
CA PHE A 159 -8.21 -17.36 5.57
C PHE A 159 -9.55 -16.87 6.12
N ALA A 160 -10.69 -17.50 5.80
CA ALA A 160 -12.01 -17.13 6.30
C ALA A 160 -12.09 -17.05 7.83
N PRO A 161 -11.53 -17.99 8.62
CA PRO A 161 -11.53 -17.88 10.08
C PRO A 161 -10.77 -16.64 10.57
N LEU A 162 -9.67 -16.28 9.91
CA LEU A 162 -8.87 -15.11 10.25
C LEU A 162 -9.59 -13.80 9.89
N LEU A 163 -10.20 -13.76 8.70
CA LEU A 163 -11.00 -12.64 8.21
C LEU A 163 -12.26 -12.38 9.05
N LEU A 164 -12.86 -13.42 9.64
CA LEU A 164 -13.99 -13.30 10.55
C LEU A 164 -13.55 -12.99 11.99
N ALA A 165 -12.44 -13.58 12.45
CA ALA A 165 -11.94 -13.37 13.80
C ALA A 165 -11.42 -11.94 14.03
N VAL A 166 -10.77 -11.32 13.05
CA VAL A 166 -10.19 -9.96 13.22
C VAL A 166 -11.27 -8.89 13.50
N PRO A 167 -12.38 -8.81 12.75
CA PRO A 167 -13.51 -7.94 13.07
C PRO A 167 -14.17 -8.30 14.40
N LEU A 168 -14.41 -9.59 14.67
CA LEU A 168 -15.02 -10.05 15.93
C LEU A 168 -14.19 -9.66 17.16
N LEU A 169 -12.87 -9.78 17.09
CA LEU A 169 -11.96 -9.32 18.13
C LEU A 169 -11.99 -7.80 18.32
N PHE A 170 -12.22 -7.04 17.24
CA PHE A 170 -12.35 -5.59 17.30
C PHE A 170 -13.69 -5.17 17.95
N PHE A 171 -14.78 -5.88 17.65
CA PHE A 171 -16.09 -5.67 18.26
C PHE A 171 -16.11 -6.10 19.73
N CYS A 172 -15.66 -7.31 20.07
CA CYS A 172 -15.60 -7.79 21.46
C CYS A 172 -14.73 -6.89 22.37
N ARG A 173 -13.68 -6.27 21.81
CA ARG A 173 -12.81 -5.36 22.57
C ARG A 173 -13.48 -4.01 22.88
N LYS A 174 -14.46 -3.56 22.08
CA LYS A 174 -15.24 -2.34 22.39
C LYS A 174 -16.31 -2.60 23.45
N THR A 175 -16.94 -3.76 23.46
CA THR A 175 -18.01 -4.09 24.42
C THR A 175 -17.50 -4.28 25.86
N CYS A 176 -16.23 -4.67 26.03
CA CYS A 176 -15.63 -4.90 27.35
C CYS A 176 -15.17 -3.61 28.07
N PHE A 177 -15.19 -2.45 27.40
CA PHE A 177 -14.79 -1.15 27.98
C PHE A 177 -15.97 -0.25 28.40
N ILE A 178 -17.22 -0.64 28.13
CA ILE A 178 -18.42 0.15 28.41
C ILE A 178 -19.11 -0.30 29.73
N THR A 179 -18.67 -1.40 30.34
CA THR A 179 -19.24 -1.96 31.58
C THR A 179 -18.33 -1.86 32.81
N ARG A 180 -17.48 -0.82 32.89
CA ARG A 180 -16.80 -0.45 34.14
C ARG A 180 -16.83 1.04 34.37
#